data_AF-A0A2M7DN54-F1
#
_entry.id   AF-A0A2M7DN54-F1
#
_cell.length_a   1.000
_cell.length_b   1.000
_cell.length_c   1.000
_cell.angle_alpha   90.00
_cell.angle_beta   90.00
_cell.angle_gamma   90.00
#
_symmetry.space_group_name_H-M   'P 1'
#
loop_
_entity.id
_entity.type
_entity.pdbx_description
1 polymer ?
#
loop_
_entity_poly.entity_id
_entity_poly.type
_entity_poly.pdbx_seq_one_letter_code
_entity_poly.pdbx_strand_id
1 'polypeptide(L)'
;MVKNKKILILFLGLILFIVLLIFFLYFKNNNSINKNVDKNNENYNNKESENLGKINQVSPYSYKENIIRAAIEQKTAESCSRLLFGEDKFDCVFRVAIANRSEELCVELKGSTREKECYDYIQLEKVKLEKNLQSCLNLDLNKETQMACLINYFSDKFDINICNNSFNNDEDYKLLCESIINHNIAIKEKDIKMCDKIELENYKVDCLIILNNQPKDSDGDGIKDSLELMYDTNPYDKDTDKDGLTDFDETMIYSTNPKNPDTDGDGYNDRDEVKNGYNPKGEGKLK
;
A
#
# COMPACT_ATOMS: atom_id res chain seq x y z
N MET A 1 -61.23 -38.18 2.44
CA MET A 1 -60.13 -37.18 2.46
C MET A 1 -58.83 -37.69 3.14
N VAL A 2 -58.52 -39.01 3.09
CA VAL A 2 -57.37 -39.61 3.83
C VAL A 2 -56.28 -40.19 2.90
N LYS A 3 -56.48 -40.22 1.58
CA LYS A 3 -55.48 -40.76 0.63
C LYS A 3 -54.31 -39.79 0.29
N ASN A 4 -54.45 -38.49 0.51
CA ASN A 4 -53.42 -37.50 0.10
C ASN A 4 -52.30 -37.25 1.13
N LYS A 5 -52.46 -37.63 2.41
CA LYS A 5 -51.40 -37.44 3.42
C LYS A 5 -50.25 -38.45 3.30
N LYS A 6 -50.51 -39.66 2.78
CA LYS A 6 -49.46 -40.69 2.61
C LYS A 6 -48.49 -40.38 1.47
N ILE A 7 -48.97 -39.74 0.40
CA ILE A 7 -48.14 -39.34 -0.75
C ILE A 7 -47.19 -38.20 -0.36
N LEU A 8 -47.64 -37.24 0.44
CA LEU A 8 -46.82 -36.11 0.88
C LEU A 8 -45.64 -36.54 1.78
N ILE A 9 -45.84 -37.54 2.64
CA ILE A 9 -44.78 -38.09 3.50
C ILE A 9 -43.72 -38.85 2.67
N LEU A 10 -44.13 -39.54 1.60
CA LEU A 10 -43.21 -40.23 0.70
C LEU A 10 -42.35 -39.25 -0.10
N PHE A 11 -42.90 -38.12 -0.55
CA PHE A 11 -42.14 -37.08 -1.25
C PHE A 11 -41.12 -36.36 -0.35
N LEU A 12 -41.49 -36.04 0.89
CA LEU A 12 -40.56 -35.44 1.85
C LEU A 12 -39.41 -36.38 2.22
N GLY A 13 -39.70 -37.69 2.36
CA GLY A 13 -38.67 -38.70 2.59
C GLY A 13 -37.68 -38.84 1.43
N LEU A 14 -38.17 -38.77 0.18
CA LEU A 14 -37.32 -38.84 -1.02
C LEU A 14 -36.38 -37.63 -1.12
N ILE A 15 -36.87 -36.42 -0.83
CA ILE A 15 -36.07 -35.19 -0.87
C ILE A 15 -34.96 -35.25 0.20
N LEU A 16 -35.28 -35.66 1.43
CA LEU A 16 -34.29 -35.78 2.49
C LEU A 16 -33.20 -36.83 2.16
N PHE A 17 -33.59 -37.93 1.51
CA PHE A 17 -32.65 -38.95 1.06
C PHE A 17 -31.71 -38.45 -0.05
N ILE A 18 -32.23 -37.66 -1.00
CA ILE A 18 -31.42 -37.05 -2.07
C ILE A 18 -30.44 -36.02 -1.48
N VAL A 19 -30.86 -35.20 -0.53
CA VAL A 19 -29.99 -34.22 0.14
C VAL A 19 -28.86 -34.92 0.91
N LEU A 20 -29.16 -36.01 1.63
CA LEU A 20 -28.16 -36.80 2.33
C LEU A 20 -27.19 -37.51 1.37
N LEU A 21 -27.66 -37.98 0.22
CA LEU A 21 -26.82 -38.57 -0.82
C LEU A 21 -25.86 -37.54 -1.45
N ILE A 22 -26.35 -36.34 -1.75
CA ILE A 22 -25.52 -35.25 -2.27
C ILE A 22 -24.46 -34.85 -1.24
N PHE A 23 -24.83 -34.73 0.03
CA PHE A 23 -23.90 -34.42 1.12
C PHE A 23 -22.84 -35.52 1.28
N PHE A 24 -23.21 -36.80 1.17
CA PHE A 24 -22.28 -37.92 1.28
C PHE A 24 -21.31 -38.00 0.08
N LEU A 25 -21.80 -37.72 -1.14
CA LEU A 25 -20.96 -37.64 -2.34
C LEU A 25 -19.98 -36.47 -2.28
N TYR A 26 -20.42 -35.31 -1.80
CA TYR A 26 -19.57 -34.14 -1.57
C TYR A 26 -18.45 -34.46 -0.56
N PHE A 27 -18.78 -35.12 0.55
CA PHE A 27 -17.79 -35.48 1.57
C PHE A 27 -16.79 -36.55 1.11
N LYS A 28 -17.24 -37.51 0.29
CA LYS A 28 -16.35 -38.54 -0.30
C LYS A 28 -15.35 -37.93 -1.29
N ASN A 29 -15.74 -36.90 -2.05
CA ASN A 29 -14.86 -36.22 -2.99
C ASN A 29 -13.70 -35.50 -2.26
N ASN A 30 -13.98 -34.79 -1.16
CA ASN A 30 -12.96 -34.05 -0.42
C ASN A 30 -11.92 -34.95 0.26
N ASN A 31 -12.29 -36.15 0.69
CA ASN A 31 -11.34 -37.10 1.29
C ASN A 31 -10.41 -37.79 0.27
N SER A 32 -10.73 -37.75 -1.03
CA SER A 32 -9.86 -38.29 -2.08
C SER A 32 -8.84 -37.27 -2.60
N ILE A 33 -9.08 -35.97 -2.38
CA ILE A 33 -8.16 -34.89 -2.75
C ILE A 33 -7.02 -34.78 -1.72
N ASN A 34 -7.33 -34.85 -0.42
CA ASN A 34 -6.31 -34.72 0.63
C ASN A 34 -5.31 -35.90 0.72
N LYS A 35 -5.65 -37.10 0.23
CA LYS A 35 -4.71 -38.24 0.21
C LYS A 35 -3.71 -38.22 -0.96
N ASN A 36 -3.92 -37.37 -1.96
CA ASN A 36 -3.01 -37.24 -3.11
C ASN A 36 -1.98 -36.10 -2.93
N VAL A 37 -2.17 -35.22 -1.95
CA VAL A 37 -1.23 -34.13 -1.63
C VAL A 37 -0.02 -34.66 -0.85
N ASP A 38 -0.22 -35.60 0.08
CA ASP A 38 0.87 -36.09 0.94
C ASP A 38 1.81 -37.11 0.27
N LYS A 39 1.42 -37.72 -0.86
CA LYS A 39 2.29 -38.67 -1.61
C LYS A 39 3.14 -38.02 -2.69
N ASN A 40 2.83 -36.79 -3.09
CA ASN A 40 3.59 -36.08 -4.14
C ASN A 40 4.78 -35.28 -3.57
N ASN A 41 4.80 -35.01 -2.26
CA ASN A 41 5.84 -34.22 -1.61
C ASN A 41 7.11 -35.02 -1.21
N GLU A 42 7.09 -36.36 -1.22
CA GLU A 42 8.29 -37.17 -0.92
C GLU A 42 9.16 -37.51 -2.14
N ASN A 43 8.66 -37.30 -3.36
CA ASN A 43 9.42 -37.54 -4.60
C ASN A 43 10.06 -36.27 -5.20
N TYR A 44 9.80 -35.09 -4.63
CA TYR A 44 10.29 -33.81 -5.16
C TYR A 44 11.68 -33.42 -4.61
N ASN A 45 12.16 -34.06 -3.53
CA ASN A 45 13.40 -33.67 -2.85
C ASN A 45 14.65 -34.50 -3.22
N ASN A 46 14.59 -35.40 -4.21
CA ASN A 46 15.69 -36.34 -4.53
C ASN A 46 16.18 -36.32 -5.99
N LYS A 47 15.94 -35.23 -6.73
CA LYS A 47 16.50 -35.05 -8.10
C LYS A 47 17.12 -33.67 -8.34
N GLU A 48 17.61 -33.03 -7.29
CA GLU A 48 18.32 -31.74 -7.35
C GLU A 48 19.82 -31.89 -7.05
N SER A 49 20.48 -32.82 -7.72
CA SER A 49 21.94 -32.79 -7.87
C SER A 49 22.30 -33.58 -9.12
N GLU A 50 23.02 -32.95 -10.04
CA GLU A 50 23.49 -33.47 -11.33
C GLU A 50 22.58 -33.25 -12.55
N ASN A 51 22.40 -32.00 -12.96
CA ASN A 51 23.09 -31.51 -14.18
C ASN A 51 22.68 -30.08 -14.56
N LEU A 52 23.69 -29.31 -14.95
CA LEU A 52 23.58 -27.94 -15.46
C LEU A 52 22.54 -27.79 -16.57
N GLY A 53 21.53 -26.97 -16.28
CA GLY A 53 20.70 -26.28 -17.26
C GLY A 53 20.43 -24.87 -16.78
N LYS A 54 21.48 -24.07 -16.64
CA LYS A 54 21.38 -22.64 -16.34
C LYS A 54 20.48 -21.98 -17.39
N ILE A 55 19.35 -21.43 -16.96
CA ILE A 55 18.74 -20.13 -17.33
C ILE A 55 17.23 -20.20 -17.01
N ASN A 56 16.76 -19.19 -16.28
CA ASN A 56 15.37 -18.78 -16.00
C ASN A 56 14.61 -19.43 -14.83
N GLN A 57 14.50 -18.66 -13.73
CA GLN A 57 13.22 -18.12 -13.23
C GLN A 57 13.51 -17.00 -12.21
N VAL A 58 13.90 -15.82 -12.71
CA VAL A 58 13.80 -14.57 -11.93
C VAL A 58 12.53 -13.88 -12.45
N SER A 59 11.56 -13.62 -11.57
CA SER A 59 10.35 -12.86 -11.93
C SER A 59 10.76 -11.53 -12.60
N PRO A 60 10.10 -11.06 -13.67
CA PRO A 60 10.39 -9.77 -14.29
C PRO A 60 10.42 -8.59 -13.29
N TYR A 61 9.59 -8.64 -12.26
CA TYR A 61 9.61 -7.66 -11.16
C TYR A 61 10.93 -7.71 -10.39
N SER A 62 11.41 -8.92 -10.07
CA SER A 62 12.73 -9.12 -9.47
C SER A 62 13.87 -8.68 -10.40
N TYR A 63 13.72 -8.81 -11.72
CA TYR A 63 14.74 -8.35 -12.67
C TYR A 63 14.88 -6.83 -12.72
N LYS A 64 13.76 -6.09 -12.85
CA LYS A 64 13.74 -4.62 -12.81
C LYS A 64 14.30 -4.09 -11.48
N GLU A 65 13.83 -4.63 -10.36
CA GLU A 65 14.31 -4.23 -9.03
C GLU A 65 15.80 -4.55 -8.82
N ASN A 66 16.29 -5.68 -9.31
CA ASN A 66 17.72 -5.99 -9.25
C ASN A 66 18.57 -5.00 -10.06
N ILE A 67 18.09 -4.58 -11.23
CA ILE A 67 18.76 -3.54 -12.04
C ILE A 67 18.80 -2.22 -11.27
N ILE A 68 17.66 -1.79 -10.72
CA ILE A 68 17.55 -0.53 -9.99
C ILE A 68 18.43 -0.55 -8.75
N ARG A 69 18.41 -1.63 -7.96
CA ARG A 69 19.28 -1.78 -6.78
C ARG A 69 20.75 -1.71 -7.16
N ALA A 70 21.17 -2.43 -8.21
CA ALA A 70 22.56 -2.39 -8.68
C ALA A 70 22.96 -0.99 -9.17
N ALA A 71 22.07 -0.29 -9.89
CA ALA A 71 22.28 1.08 -10.35
C ALA A 71 22.40 2.07 -9.18
N ILE A 72 21.56 1.92 -8.15
CA ILE A 72 21.64 2.71 -6.92
C ILE A 72 22.99 2.48 -6.22
N GLU A 73 23.40 1.22 -6.03
CA GLU A 73 24.68 0.85 -5.40
C GLU A 73 25.88 1.43 -6.16
N GLN A 74 25.83 1.42 -7.49
CA GLN A 74 26.89 1.94 -8.35
C GLN A 74 26.84 3.47 -8.52
N LYS A 75 25.75 4.11 -8.10
CA LYS A 75 25.48 5.55 -8.27
C LYS A 75 25.48 6.01 -9.73
N THR A 76 25.05 5.14 -10.63
CA THR A 76 25.00 5.39 -12.09
C THR A 76 23.74 4.76 -12.67
N ALA A 77 23.13 5.42 -13.65
CA ALA A 77 21.98 4.89 -14.37
C ALA A 77 22.35 4.01 -15.58
N GLU A 78 23.62 3.68 -15.79
CA GLU A 78 24.08 2.88 -16.93
C GLU A 78 23.31 1.55 -17.05
N SER A 79 23.08 0.87 -15.93
CA SER A 79 22.34 -0.40 -15.91
C SER A 79 20.85 -0.24 -16.25
N CYS A 80 20.27 0.96 -16.12
CA CYS A 80 18.88 1.24 -16.51
C CYS A 80 18.65 1.09 -18.02
N SER A 81 19.70 1.24 -18.84
CA SER A 81 19.64 1.02 -20.29
C SER A 81 19.28 -0.43 -20.69
N ARG A 82 19.38 -1.38 -19.75
CA ARG A 82 19.01 -2.79 -19.95
C ARG A 82 17.50 -3.02 -19.92
N LEU A 83 16.73 -2.05 -19.46
CA LEU A 83 15.27 -2.11 -19.47
C LEU A 83 14.75 -1.80 -20.89
N LEU A 84 13.85 -2.64 -21.37
CA LEU A 84 13.40 -2.64 -22.77
C LEU A 84 12.38 -1.54 -23.07
N PHE A 85 11.63 -1.10 -22.07
CA PHE A 85 10.59 -0.09 -22.21
C PHE A 85 11.08 1.29 -21.78
N GLY A 86 10.70 2.33 -22.54
CA GLY A 86 11.12 3.70 -22.29
C GLY A 86 10.69 4.22 -20.91
N GLU A 87 9.46 3.93 -20.50
CA GLU A 87 8.96 4.33 -19.18
C GLU A 87 9.70 3.64 -18.03
N ASP A 88 9.98 2.34 -18.15
CA ASP A 88 10.78 1.61 -17.17
C ASP A 88 12.21 2.16 -17.04
N LYS A 89 12.79 2.59 -18.16
CA LYS A 89 14.09 3.24 -18.16
C LYS A 89 14.04 4.57 -17.41
N PHE A 90 13.06 5.43 -17.71
CA PHE A 90 12.89 6.71 -17.01
C PHE A 90 12.59 6.49 -15.52
N ASP A 91 11.79 5.49 -15.16
CA ASP A 91 11.52 5.12 -13.77
C ASP A 91 12.79 4.66 -13.03
N CYS A 92 13.60 3.83 -13.66
CA CYS A 92 14.88 3.41 -13.11
C CYS A 92 15.82 4.60 -12.89
N VAL A 93 16.02 5.45 -13.91
CA VAL A 93 16.88 6.64 -13.83
C VAL A 93 16.40 7.57 -12.73
N PHE A 94 15.09 7.85 -12.65
CA PHE A 94 14.48 8.68 -11.63
C PHE A 94 14.77 8.14 -10.23
N ARG A 95 14.50 6.86 -9.97
CA ARG A 95 14.75 6.22 -8.67
C ARG A 95 16.23 6.25 -8.27
N VAL A 96 17.14 6.03 -9.23
CA VAL A 96 18.59 6.08 -9.00
C VAL A 96 19.05 7.51 -8.68
N ALA A 97 18.52 8.51 -9.39
CA ALA A 97 18.82 9.92 -9.17
C ALA A 97 18.37 10.38 -7.78
N ILE A 98 17.14 10.06 -7.37
CA ILE A 98 16.62 10.40 -6.03
C ILE A 98 17.41 9.69 -4.93
N ALA A 99 17.64 8.38 -5.05
CA ALA A 99 18.37 7.60 -4.04
C ALA A 99 19.79 8.11 -3.81
N ASN A 100 20.44 8.64 -4.86
CA ASN A 100 21.79 9.20 -4.79
C ASN A 100 21.83 10.72 -4.65
N ARG A 101 20.68 11.40 -4.63
CA ARG A 101 20.55 12.87 -4.63
C ARG A 101 21.37 13.54 -5.75
N SER A 102 21.38 12.92 -6.94
CA SER A 102 22.21 13.35 -8.08
C SER A 102 21.40 14.10 -9.14
N GLU A 103 21.58 15.42 -9.19
CA GLU A 103 20.99 16.29 -10.23
C GLU A 103 21.55 16.01 -11.63
N GLU A 104 22.79 15.48 -11.71
CA GLU A 104 23.42 15.08 -12.96
C GLU A 104 22.64 13.95 -13.63
N LEU A 105 22.12 13.00 -12.85
CA LEU A 105 21.31 11.89 -13.36
C LEU A 105 19.91 12.35 -13.80
N CYS A 106 19.37 13.44 -13.25
CA CYS A 106 18.09 13.99 -13.71
C CYS A 106 18.17 14.47 -15.17
N VAL A 107 19.35 14.87 -15.67
CA VAL A 107 19.54 15.27 -17.08
C VAL A 107 19.21 14.12 -18.04
N GLU A 108 19.37 12.86 -17.62
CA GLU A 108 19.04 11.70 -18.44
C GLU A 108 17.53 11.50 -18.63
N LEU A 109 16.70 12.19 -17.84
CA LEU A 109 15.23 12.18 -17.95
C LEU A 109 14.70 13.20 -18.95
N LYS A 110 15.59 13.91 -19.66
CA LYS A 110 15.22 15.04 -20.50
C LYS A 110 14.13 14.72 -21.52
N GLY A 111 13.08 15.55 -21.53
CA GLY A 111 11.93 15.37 -22.42
C GLY A 111 10.85 14.42 -21.90
N SER A 112 10.99 13.93 -20.66
CA SER A 112 9.91 13.27 -19.91
C SER A 112 9.29 14.26 -18.90
N THR A 113 8.07 13.96 -18.44
CA THR A 113 7.44 14.70 -17.33
C THR A 113 8.22 14.57 -16.02
N ARG A 114 8.99 13.48 -15.87
CA ARG A 114 9.77 13.16 -14.67
C ARG A 114 11.05 13.98 -14.51
N GLU A 115 11.49 14.71 -15.55
CA GLU A 115 12.68 15.56 -15.47
C GLU A 115 12.54 16.63 -14.37
N LYS A 116 11.45 17.41 -14.43
CA LYS A 116 11.18 18.45 -13.44
C LYS A 116 10.97 17.86 -12.04
N GLU A 117 10.19 16.79 -11.96
CA GLU A 117 9.93 16.08 -10.69
C GLU A 117 11.25 15.62 -10.03
N CYS A 118 12.21 15.12 -10.80
CA CYS A 118 13.50 14.67 -10.29
C CYS A 118 14.26 15.80 -9.58
N TYR A 119 14.34 16.98 -10.21
CA TYR A 119 14.99 18.14 -9.61
C TYR A 119 14.24 18.62 -8.36
N ASP A 120 12.92 18.72 -8.43
CA ASP A 120 12.07 19.16 -7.32
C ASP A 120 12.26 18.25 -6.08
N TYR A 121 12.26 16.92 -6.28
CA TYR A 121 12.49 15.95 -5.20
C TYR A 121 13.90 16.05 -4.60
N ILE A 122 14.94 16.18 -5.42
CA ILE A 122 16.32 16.31 -4.91
C ILE A 122 16.48 17.60 -4.13
N GLN A 123 15.91 18.71 -4.61
CA GLN A 123 15.93 19.99 -3.91
C GLN A 123 15.22 19.88 -2.56
N LEU A 124 14.03 19.26 -2.52
CA LEU A 124 13.30 19.01 -1.28
C LEU A 124 14.14 18.18 -0.29
N GLU A 125 14.77 17.10 -0.74
CA GLU A 125 15.60 16.24 0.12
C GLU A 125 16.83 16.97 0.67
N LYS A 126 17.45 17.84 -0.13
CA LYS A 126 18.55 18.71 0.35
C LYS A 126 18.06 19.64 1.46
N VAL A 127 16.94 20.31 1.25
CA VAL A 127 16.40 21.27 2.23
C VAL A 127 15.94 20.58 3.53
N LYS A 128 15.33 19.40 3.45
CA LYS A 128 14.98 18.60 4.65
C LYS A 128 16.21 18.31 5.52
N LEU A 129 17.36 18.01 4.90
CA LEU A 129 18.61 17.73 5.62
C LEU A 129 19.19 18.96 6.33
N GLU A 130 18.93 20.17 5.85
CA GLU A 130 19.40 21.40 6.48
C GLU A 130 18.74 21.65 7.84
N LYS A 131 17.57 21.03 8.07
CA LYS A 131 16.74 21.25 9.27
C LYS A 131 16.58 22.74 9.59
N ASN A 132 16.35 23.55 8.56
CA ASN A 132 16.22 24.99 8.65
C ASN A 132 14.83 25.41 8.16
N LEU A 133 14.10 26.12 9.02
CA LEU A 133 12.75 26.59 8.71
C LEU A 133 12.71 27.52 7.49
N GLN A 134 13.64 28.47 7.43
CA GLN A 134 13.66 29.45 6.35
C GLN A 134 13.99 28.79 5.01
N SER A 135 14.83 27.76 5.00
CA SER A 135 15.09 26.98 3.79
C SER A 135 13.81 26.29 3.29
N CYS A 136 12.98 25.71 4.16
CA CYS A 136 11.68 25.17 3.76
C CYS A 136 10.74 26.25 3.18
N LEU A 137 10.72 27.45 3.77
CA LEU A 137 9.85 28.55 3.33
C LEU A 137 10.32 29.19 2.02
N ASN A 138 11.61 29.13 1.74
CA ASN A 138 12.21 29.67 0.52
C ASN A 138 12.22 28.66 -0.64
N LEU A 139 11.68 27.45 -0.47
CA LEU A 139 11.54 26.49 -1.56
C LEU A 139 10.62 27.07 -2.63
N ASP A 140 11.15 27.37 -3.81
CA ASP A 140 10.39 27.85 -4.98
C ASP A 140 9.63 26.68 -5.66
N LEU A 141 8.82 25.98 -4.87
CA LEU A 141 8.01 24.82 -5.25
C LEU A 141 6.55 25.05 -4.83
N ASN A 142 5.67 24.13 -5.21
CA ASN A 142 4.26 24.20 -4.85
C ASN A 142 4.04 24.12 -3.32
N LYS A 143 2.87 24.58 -2.88
CA LYS A 143 2.49 24.63 -1.45
C LYS A 143 2.61 23.25 -0.78
N GLU A 144 2.24 22.19 -1.48
CA GLU A 144 2.31 20.81 -0.99
C GLU A 144 3.75 20.38 -0.66
N THR A 145 4.71 20.69 -1.53
CA THR A 145 6.13 20.40 -1.29
C THR A 145 6.68 21.20 -0.10
N GLN A 146 6.30 22.46 0.03
CA GLN A 146 6.65 23.27 1.20
C GLN A 146 6.09 22.65 2.48
N MET A 147 4.83 22.21 2.46
CA MET A 147 4.20 21.50 3.60
C MET A 147 4.97 20.22 3.96
N ALA A 148 5.37 19.41 2.98
CA ALA A 148 6.16 18.20 3.22
C ALA A 148 7.51 18.50 3.91
N CYS A 149 8.16 19.61 3.54
CA CYS A 149 9.37 20.08 4.21
C CYS A 149 9.10 20.51 5.66
N LEU A 150 8.04 21.31 5.88
CA LEU A 150 7.65 21.79 7.20
C LEU A 150 7.27 20.65 8.14
N ILE A 151 6.53 19.65 7.66
CA ILE A 151 6.21 18.43 8.42
C ILE A 151 7.49 17.76 8.93
N ASN A 152 8.49 17.61 8.06
CA ASN A 152 9.78 17.05 8.45
C ASN A 152 10.49 17.93 9.49
N TYR A 153 10.53 19.24 9.29
CA TYR A 153 11.18 20.19 10.20
C TYR A 153 10.56 20.20 11.61
N PHE A 154 9.24 20.10 11.71
CA PHE A 154 8.50 20.11 12.99
C PHE A 154 8.39 18.74 13.66
N SER A 155 8.71 17.65 12.97
CA SER A 155 8.54 16.26 13.46
C SER A 155 9.18 15.97 14.83
N ASP A 156 10.26 16.68 15.19
CA ASP A 156 11.00 16.52 16.45
C ASP A 156 10.94 17.76 17.37
N LYS A 157 10.03 18.70 17.10
CA LYS A 157 9.92 19.99 17.81
C LYS A 157 8.78 19.97 18.84
N PHE A 158 8.99 20.73 19.92
CA PHE A 158 8.09 20.84 21.07
C PHE A 158 7.82 22.28 21.52
N ASP A 159 8.36 23.28 20.83
CA ASP A 159 8.20 24.70 21.18
C ASP A 159 7.18 25.38 20.26
N ILE A 160 5.96 25.52 20.77
CA ILE A 160 4.82 26.11 20.05
C ILE A 160 5.06 27.58 19.66
N ASN A 161 5.96 28.29 20.35
CA ASN A 161 6.23 29.69 20.06
C ASN A 161 6.87 29.87 18.67
N ILE A 162 7.51 28.83 18.13
CA ILE A 162 8.04 28.85 16.76
C ILE A 162 6.92 29.11 15.77
N CYS A 163 5.74 28.49 15.94
CA CYS A 163 4.61 28.68 15.02
C CYS A 163 4.12 30.13 15.01
N ASN A 164 3.92 30.71 16.20
CA ASN A 164 3.46 32.09 16.33
C ASN A 164 4.49 33.09 15.77
N ASN A 165 5.78 32.86 15.98
CA ASN A 165 6.82 33.78 15.52
C ASN A 165 7.06 33.68 14.01
N SER A 166 6.87 32.49 13.43
CA SER A 166 7.21 32.21 12.03
C SER A 166 6.05 32.38 11.06
N PHE A 167 4.79 32.27 11.51
CA PHE A 167 3.61 32.22 10.62
C PHE A 167 2.55 33.27 10.95
N ASN A 168 2.96 34.53 11.11
CA ASN A 168 2.02 35.61 11.46
C ASN A 168 0.97 35.93 10.37
N ASN A 169 1.23 35.57 9.10
CA ASN A 169 0.40 35.94 7.96
C ASN A 169 -0.07 34.75 7.11
N ASP A 170 0.22 33.50 7.52
CA ASP A 170 -0.20 32.29 6.81
C ASP A 170 -0.89 31.35 7.79
N GLU A 171 -2.22 31.40 7.82
CA GLU A 171 -3.04 30.62 8.75
C GLU A 171 -2.89 29.12 8.52
N ASP A 172 -2.69 28.67 7.27
CA ASP A 172 -2.55 27.24 6.96
C ASP A 172 -1.24 26.68 7.52
N TYR A 173 -0.12 27.40 7.35
CA TYR A 173 1.16 26.98 7.92
C TYR A 173 1.20 27.09 9.43
N LYS A 174 0.53 28.10 9.99
CA LYS A 174 0.36 28.22 11.44
C LYS A 174 -0.40 27.02 11.99
N LEU A 175 -1.56 26.70 11.42
CA LEU A 175 -2.42 25.58 11.81
C LEU A 175 -1.68 24.23 11.70
N LEU A 176 -0.93 24.02 10.62
CA LEU A 176 -0.09 22.83 10.44
C LEU A 176 0.99 22.72 11.52
N CYS A 177 1.74 23.80 11.75
CA CYS A 177 2.80 23.85 12.76
C CYS A 177 2.24 23.57 14.17
N GLU A 178 1.16 24.24 14.54
CA GLU A 178 0.55 24.11 15.87
C GLU A 178 0.01 22.69 16.08
N SER A 179 -0.60 22.09 15.06
CA SER A 179 -1.11 20.72 15.12
C SER A 179 0.02 19.69 15.31
N ILE A 180 1.12 19.81 14.56
CA ILE A 180 2.29 18.91 14.69
C ILE A 180 2.94 19.05 16.07
N ILE A 181 3.15 20.28 16.53
CA ILE A 181 3.84 20.50 17.81
C ILE A 181 2.96 20.05 18.99
N ASN A 182 1.66 20.37 18.98
CA ASN A 182 0.74 19.91 20.03
C ASN A 182 0.62 18.38 20.03
N HIS A 183 0.60 17.74 18.87
CA HIS A 183 0.68 16.29 18.71
C HIS A 183 1.92 15.70 19.39
N ASN A 184 3.10 16.23 19.07
CA ASN A 184 4.36 15.77 19.64
C ASN A 184 4.39 15.94 21.17
N ILE A 185 3.94 17.09 21.67
CA ILE A 185 3.85 17.36 23.11
C ILE A 185 2.91 16.36 23.79
N ALA A 186 1.71 16.14 23.24
CA ALA A 186 0.74 15.21 23.79
C ALA A 186 1.31 13.79 23.93
N ILE A 187 1.98 13.29 22.89
CA ILE A 187 2.62 11.97 22.91
C ILE A 187 3.72 11.89 23.95
N LYS A 188 4.61 12.90 23.99
CA LYS A 188 5.75 12.93 24.90
C LYS A 188 5.29 12.96 26.36
N GLU A 189 4.31 13.80 26.67
CA GLU A 189 3.77 13.96 28.03
C GLU A 189 2.75 12.88 28.39
N LYS A 190 2.32 12.08 27.42
CA LYS A 190 1.23 11.10 27.54
C LYS A 190 -0.08 11.73 28.03
N ASP A 191 -0.33 12.97 27.64
CA ASP A 191 -1.53 13.71 28.02
C ASP A 191 -2.57 13.67 26.89
N ILE A 192 -3.48 12.71 26.99
CA ILE A 192 -4.57 12.54 26.01
C ILE A 192 -5.45 13.79 25.86
N LYS A 193 -5.59 14.62 26.90
CA LYS A 193 -6.40 15.85 26.83
C LYS A 193 -5.75 16.91 25.95
N MET A 194 -4.44 16.79 25.67
CA MET A 194 -3.77 17.66 24.71
C MET A 194 -4.17 17.31 23.28
N CYS A 195 -4.58 16.07 22.98
CA CYS A 195 -5.09 15.71 21.66
C CYS A 195 -6.33 16.53 21.28
N ASP A 196 -7.19 16.87 22.24
CA ASP A 196 -8.39 17.69 22.01
C ASP A 196 -8.07 19.12 21.57
N LYS A 197 -6.83 19.59 21.75
CA LYS A 197 -6.36 20.92 21.35
C LYS A 197 -5.78 20.93 19.93
N ILE A 198 -5.67 19.77 19.29
CA ILE A 198 -5.16 19.65 17.92
C ILE A 198 -6.33 19.94 16.97
N GLU A 199 -6.16 20.95 16.11
CA GLU A 199 -7.21 21.40 15.20
C GLU A 199 -7.26 20.58 13.91
N LEU A 200 -6.12 20.14 13.37
CA LEU A 200 -6.09 19.26 12.20
C LEU A 200 -6.49 17.83 12.59
N GLU A 201 -7.58 17.35 12.00
CA GLU A 201 -8.20 16.08 12.37
C GLU A 201 -7.25 14.89 12.23
N ASN A 202 -6.42 14.83 11.18
CA ASN A 202 -5.47 13.74 10.98
C ASN A 202 -4.44 13.62 12.13
N TYR A 203 -3.93 14.75 12.65
CA TYR A 203 -3.03 14.75 13.80
C TYR A 203 -3.76 14.49 15.12
N LYS A 204 -4.99 14.98 15.26
CA LYS A 204 -5.82 14.70 16.44
C LYS A 204 -6.11 13.21 16.58
N VAL A 205 -6.52 12.59 15.47
CA VAL A 205 -6.75 11.15 15.36
C VAL A 205 -5.49 10.41 15.75
N ASP A 206 -4.34 10.65 15.08
CA ASP A 206 -3.06 9.96 15.35
C ASP A 206 -2.67 10.05 16.84
N CYS A 207 -2.79 11.24 17.44
CA CYS A 207 -2.56 11.47 18.87
C CYS A 207 -3.40 10.54 19.76
N LEU A 208 -4.71 10.49 19.51
CA LEU A 208 -5.66 9.69 20.30
C LEU A 208 -5.37 8.19 20.17
N ILE A 209 -4.96 7.74 18.99
CA ILE A 209 -4.62 6.33 18.74
C ILE A 209 -3.39 5.92 19.52
N ILE A 210 -2.32 6.72 19.40
CA ILE A 210 -1.04 6.47 20.07
C ILE A 210 -1.23 6.43 21.59
N LEU A 211 -2.09 7.29 22.16
CA LEU A 211 -2.28 7.40 23.60
C LEU A 211 -3.35 6.48 24.20
N ASN A 212 -4.38 6.07 23.44
CA ASN A 212 -5.43 5.17 23.96
C ASN A 212 -5.06 3.69 23.94
N ASN A 213 -3.96 3.30 23.28
CA ASN A 213 -3.43 1.94 23.28
C ASN A 213 -4.45 0.85 22.88
N GLN A 214 -5.52 1.23 22.16
CA GLN A 214 -6.47 0.34 21.54
C GLN A 214 -6.53 0.68 20.06
N PRO A 215 -5.84 -0.08 19.21
CA PRO A 215 -6.12 -0.01 17.80
C PRO A 215 -7.49 -0.66 17.58
N LYS A 216 -8.51 0.18 17.48
CA LYS A 216 -9.84 -0.21 17.05
C LYS A 216 -9.76 -0.58 15.56
N ASP A 217 -10.47 -1.63 15.19
CA ASP A 217 -10.61 -2.18 13.83
C ASP A 217 -12.10 -2.51 13.74
N SER A 218 -12.89 -1.54 13.28
CA SER A 218 -14.35 -1.56 13.49
C SER A 218 -15.09 -2.42 12.49
N ASP A 219 -14.51 -2.67 11.32
CA ASP A 219 -15.05 -3.57 10.31
C ASP A 219 -14.36 -4.95 10.28
N GLY A 220 -13.24 -5.10 10.98
CA GLY A 220 -12.56 -6.36 11.20
C GLY A 220 -11.80 -6.86 9.98
N ASP A 221 -11.38 -5.97 9.08
CA ASP A 221 -10.67 -6.33 7.85
C ASP A 221 -9.16 -6.57 8.05
N GLY A 222 -8.62 -6.13 9.20
CA GLY A 222 -7.21 -6.28 9.57
C GLY A 222 -6.39 -5.00 9.45
N ILE A 223 -6.97 -3.93 8.91
CA ILE A 223 -6.51 -2.55 9.07
C ILE A 223 -7.19 -1.97 10.32
N LYS A 224 -6.49 -1.07 11.00
CA LYS A 224 -7.02 -0.40 12.19
C LYS A 224 -7.76 0.86 11.73
N ASP A 225 -8.84 1.29 12.38
CA ASP A 225 -9.59 2.52 12.10
C ASP A 225 -8.64 3.72 11.86
N SER A 226 -7.60 3.77 12.68
CA SER A 226 -6.53 4.76 12.63
C SER A 226 -5.78 4.85 11.30
N LEU A 227 -5.49 3.67 10.78
CA LEU A 227 -4.65 3.44 9.64
C LEU A 227 -5.51 3.51 8.36
N GLU A 228 -6.78 3.13 8.44
CA GLU A 228 -7.77 3.36 7.40
C GLU A 228 -7.95 4.84 7.09
N LEU A 229 -8.03 5.69 8.12
CA LEU A 229 -8.03 7.15 7.93
C LEU A 229 -6.76 7.68 7.25
N MET A 230 -5.63 6.98 7.40
CA MET A 230 -4.37 7.33 6.73
C MET A 230 -4.34 6.83 5.27
N TYR A 231 -4.97 5.68 4.99
CA TYR A 231 -5.14 5.12 3.65
C TYR A 231 -6.34 5.71 2.90
N ASP A 232 -7.08 6.63 3.54
CA ASP A 232 -8.27 7.29 3.00
C ASP A 232 -9.41 6.28 2.68
N THR A 233 -9.43 5.17 3.41
CA THR A 233 -10.47 4.13 3.41
C THR A 233 -11.48 4.36 4.53
N ASN A 234 -12.56 3.58 4.56
CA ASN A 234 -13.66 3.75 5.50
C ASN A 234 -13.57 2.80 6.70
N PRO A 235 -13.32 3.30 7.93
CA PRO A 235 -13.18 2.48 9.14
C PRO A 235 -14.29 1.51 9.51
N TYR A 236 -15.44 1.58 8.83
CA TYR A 236 -16.63 0.80 9.10
C TYR A 236 -17.08 -0.02 7.88
N ASP A 237 -16.29 -0.06 6.82
CA ASP A 237 -16.60 -0.75 5.57
C ASP A 237 -15.33 -1.38 5.01
N LYS A 238 -15.17 -2.67 5.29
CA LYS A 238 -14.01 -3.50 4.94
C LYS A 238 -13.59 -3.53 3.46
N ASP A 239 -14.35 -2.91 2.59
CA ASP A 239 -14.26 -2.93 1.12
C ASP A 239 -14.82 -1.57 0.66
N THR A 240 -13.96 -0.56 0.69
CA THR A 240 -14.35 0.84 0.56
C THR A 240 -14.94 1.16 -0.82
N ASP A 241 -14.45 0.52 -1.88
CA ASP A 241 -14.88 0.76 -3.25
C ASP A 241 -15.85 -0.28 -3.85
N LYS A 242 -16.07 -1.39 -3.12
CA LYS A 242 -17.12 -2.39 -3.36
C LYS A 242 -16.85 -3.26 -4.56
N ASP A 243 -15.59 -3.49 -4.88
CA ASP A 243 -15.16 -4.41 -5.93
C ASP A 243 -15.08 -5.87 -5.44
N GLY A 244 -15.00 -6.07 -4.11
CA GLY A 244 -14.97 -7.35 -3.43
C GLY A 244 -13.60 -7.83 -2.95
N LEU A 245 -12.53 -7.05 -3.11
CA LEU A 245 -11.33 -7.13 -2.27
C LEU A 245 -11.56 -6.33 -0.99
N THR A 246 -10.88 -6.70 0.10
CA THR A 246 -10.92 -5.86 1.30
C THR A 246 -9.87 -4.77 1.24
N ASP A 247 -10.06 -3.66 1.95
CA ASP A 247 -9.06 -2.59 2.02
C ASP A 247 -7.70 -3.18 2.47
N PHE A 248 -7.71 -4.16 3.38
CA PHE A 248 -6.52 -4.94 3.74
C PHE A 248 -5.88 -5.68 2.55
N ASP A 249 -6.65 -6.41 1.75
CA ASP A 249 -6.13 -7.16 0.61
C ASP A 249 -5.49 -6.21 -0.41
N GLU A 250 -6.17 -5.10 -0.67
CA GLU A 250 -5.73 -4.08 -1.60
C GLU A 250 -4.47 -3.36 -1.12
N THR A 251 -4.42 -2.93 0.14
CA THR A 251 -3.27 -2.18 0.68
C THR A 251 -2.07 -3.07 1.00
N MET A 252 -2.28 -4.27 1.54
CA MET A 252 -1.21 -5.11 2.08
C MET A 252 -0.77 -6.25 1.15
N ILE A 253 -1.63 -6.70 0.24
CA ILE A 253 -1.34 -7.86 -0.62
C ILE A 253 -1.13 -7.44 -2.07
N TYR A 254 -2.11 -6.76 -2.67
CA TYR A 254 -2.09 -6.46 -4.11
C TYR A 254 -1.54 -5.08 -4.44
N SER A 255 -1.46 -4.19 -3.44
CA SER A 255 -1.07 -2.79 -3.59
C SER A 255 -1.90 -2.04 -4.65
N THR A 256 -3.20 -2.33 -4.71
CA THR A 256 -4.22 -1.63 -5.52
C THR A 256 -4.73 -0.38 -4.78
N ASN A 257 -5.62 0.38 -5.39
CA ASN A 257 -6.21 1.57 -4.79
C ASN A 257 -7.58 1.23 -4.16
N PRO A 258 -7.71 1.20 -2.83
CA PRO A 258 -8.93 0.77 -2.12
C PRO A 258 -10.15 1.72 -2.28
N LYS A 259 -10.05 2.69 -3.16
CA LYS A 259 -11.10 3.67 -3.49
C LYS A 259 -11.50 3.59 -4.95
N ASN A 260 -10.91 2.70 -5.71
CA ASN A 260 -11.07 2.62 -7.14
C ASN A 260 -11.19 1.15 -7.57
N PRO A 261 -12.39 0.69 -7.93
CA PRO A 261 -12.66 -0.73 -8.14
C PRO A 261 -11.95 -1.32 -9.36
N ASP A 262 -11.23 -0.51 -10.13
CA ASP A 262 -10.45 -0.83 -11.35
C ASP A 262 -9.20 0.08 -11.32
N THR A 263 -8.16 -0.37 -10.62
CA THR A 263 -6.99 0.44 -10.28
C THR A 263 -6.20 0.89 -11.50
N ASP A 264 -6.10 0.05 -12.53
CA ASP A 264 -5.35 0.35 -13.74
C ASP A 264 -6.19 0.97 -14.86
N GLY A 265 -7.52 0.96 -14.72
CA GLY A 265 -8.46 1.60 -15.61
C GLY A 265 -8.64 0.84 -16.93
N ASP A 266 -8.36 -0.46 -16.98
CA ASP A 266 -8.46 -1.27 -18.18
C ASP A 266 -9.88 -1.81 -18.46
N GLY A 267 -10.81 -1.59 -17.52
CA GLY A 267 -12.21 -1.97 -17.59
C GLY A 267 -12.54 -3.29 -16.90
N TYR A 268 -11.60 -3.92 -16.20
CA TYR A 268 -11.82 -5.05 -15.31
C TYR A 268 -11.58 -4.64 -13.86
N ASN A 269 -12.42 -5.14 -12.95
CA ASN A 269 -12.27 -4.82 -11.54
C ASN A 269 -11.08 -5.56 -10.93
N ASP A 270 -10.38 -4.95 -9.97
CA ASP A 270 -9.17 -5.51 -9.34
C ASP A 270 -9.42 -6.93 -8.79
N ARG A 271 -10.55 -7.10 -8.09
CA ARG A 271 -11.03 -8.39 -7.58
C ARG A 271 -11.17 -9.45 -8.66
N ASP A 272 -11.71 -9.09 -9.82
CA ASP A 272 -11.95 -10.02 -10.92
C ASP A 272 -10.64 -10.40 -11.61
N GLU A 273 -9.71 -9.47 -11.73
CA GLU A 273 -8.37 -9.74 -12.21
C GLU A 273 -7.63 -10.68 -11.28
N VAL A 274 -7.56 -10.37 -9.98
CA VAL A 274 -6.91 -11.22 -8.96
C VAL A 274 -7.48 -12.64 -8.99
N LYS A 275 -8.81 -12.76 -9.01
CA LYS A 275 -9.50 -14.05 -9.05
C LYS A 275 -9.18 -14.87 -10.30
N ASN A 276 -8.93 -14.22 -11.43
CA ASN A 276 -8.57 -14.86 -12.70
C ASN A 276 -7.04 -14.91 -12.94
N GLY A 277 -6.25 -14.50 -11.94
CA GLY A 277 -4.80 -14.49 -11.96
C GLY A 277 -4.19 -13.45 -12.90
N TYR A 278 -4.88 -12.33 -13.14
CA TYR A 278 -4.38 -11.15 -13.85
C TYR A 278 -3.86 -10.10 -12.85
N ASN A 279 -3.01 -9.20 -13.33
CA ASN A 279 -2.36 -8.20 -12.49
C ASN A 279 -3.26 -6.95 -12.37
N PRO A 280 -3.80 -6.62 -11.18
CA PRO A 280 -4.78 -5.55 -11.00
C PRO A 280 -4.18 -4.13 -11.05
N LYS A 281 -3.02 -3.98 -11.69
CA LYS A 281 -2.22 -2.74 -11.69
C LYS A 281 -1.62 -2.47 -13.06
N GLY A 282 -2.06 -3.19 -14.07
CA GLY A 282 -1.57 -3.12 -15.42
C GLY A 282 -1.47 -4.49 -16.06
N GLU A 283 -1.07 -4.51 -17.32
CA GLU A 283 -1.09 -5.71 -18.15
C GLU A 283 -0.36 -6.94 -17.55
N GLY A 284 -0.96 -8.12 -17.74
CA GLY A 284 -0.28 -9.40 -17.56
C GLY A 284 -0.91 -10.31 -16.50
N LYS A 285 -0.13 -11.28 -16.01
CA LYS A 285 -0.57 -12.28 -15.01
C LYS A 285 -0.06 -11.91 -13.63
N LEU A 286 -0.90 -12.14 -12.61
CA LEU A 286 -0.55 -12.06 -11.18
C LEU A 286 0.57 -13.07 -10.89
N LYS A 287 1.68 -12.61 -10.30
CA LYS A 287 2.88 -13.42 -10.03
C LYS A 287 3.30 -13.33 -8.58
#